data_AF-A0A832JLD8-F1
#
_entry.id   AF-A0A832JLD8-F1
#
_cell.length_a   1.000
_cell.length_b   1.000
_cell.length_c   1.000
_cell.angle_alpha   90.00
_cell.angle_beta   90.00
_cell.angle_gamma   90.00
#
_symmetry.space_group_name_H-M   'P 1'
#
loop_
_entity.id
_entity.type
_entity.pdbx_description
1 polymer ?
#
loop_
_entity_poly.entity_id
_entity_poly.type
_entity_poly.pdbx_seq_one_letter_code
_entity_poly.pdbx_strand_id
1 'polypeptide(L)'
;MWVNGAKERWMNFYQVCLASLVVGLREGSDSKALRRASERAGRDLASYMNHLGMETADVEDALALLNVAMGLADRFRVSAEGGALMVMVHKPTCRMCPGLIHGSGQPTRMCPLYGLFRGFLEGQGIAALEYDGFEPTDGGEWCVLRYKV
;
A
#
# COMPACT_ATOMS: atom_id res chain seq x y z
N MET A 1 5.34 19.01 4.24
CA MET A 1 4.64 20.25 4.65
C MET A 1 3.12 20.04 4.85
N TRP A 2 2.44 19.12 4.16
CA TRP A 2 1.00 18.86 4.40
C TRP A 2 0.70 17.87 5.55
N VAL A 3 1.56 16.86 5.75
CA VAL A 3 1.44 15.85 6.82
C VAL A 3 1.43 16.47 8.23
N ASN A 4 2.18 17.55 8.45
CA ASN A 4 2.12 18.35 9.69
C ASN A 4 0.70 18.88 9.93
N GLY A 5 0.09 19.45 8.89
CA GLY A 5 -1.29 19.92 8.95
C GLY A 5 -2.30 18.80 9.18
N ALA A 6 -2.00 17.56 8.80
CA ALA A 6 -2.84 16.38 9.08
C ALA A 6 -2.77 16.00 10.57
N LYS A 7 -1.57 16.01 11.16
CA LYS A 7 -1.37 15.78 12.61
C LYS A 7 -2.08 16.83 13.46
N GLU A 8 -1.92 18.11 13.14
CA GLU A 8 -2.58 19.22 13.85
C GLU A 8 -4.11 19.13 13.79
N ARG A 9 -4.65 18.54 12.72
CA ARG A 9 -6.09 18.30 12.51
C ARG A 9 -6.58 16.97 13.09
N TRP A 10 -5.72 16.23 13.78
CA TRP A 10 -6.05 14.92 14.36
C TRP A 10 -6.63 13.95 13.34
N MET A 11 -6.10 13.97 12.11
CA MET A 11 -6.57 13.08 11.06
C MET A 11 -6.24 11.61 11.40
N ASN A 12 -7.14 10.69 11.07
CA ASN A 12 -6.83 9.27 11.12
C ASN A 12 -6.12 8.81 9.82
N PHE A 13 -5.59 7.58 9.84
CA PHE A 13 -4.85 7.02 8.71
C PHE A 13 -5.67 6.95 7.42
N TYR A 14 -6.97 6.61 7.49
CA TYR A 14 -7.83 6.61 6.31
C TYR A 14 -7.99 7.99 5.71
N GLN A 15 -8.15 9.03 6.53
CA GLN A 15 -8.26 10.41 6.06
C GLN A 15 -6.97 10.89 5.39
N VAL A 16 -5.80 10.51 5.92
CA VAL A 16 -4.50 10.78 5.29
C VAL A 16 -4.40 10.07 3.94
N CYS A 17 -4.70 8.76 3.91
CA CYS A 17 -4.68 7.94 2.69
C CYS A 17 -5.60 8.52 1.60
N LEU A 18 -6.86 8.83 1.95
CA LEU A 18 -7.83 9.39 1.01
C LEU A 18 -7.39 10.75 0.48
N ALA A 19 -6.91 11.64 1.36
CA ALA A 19 -6.41 12.95 0.94
C ALA A 19 -5.23 12.80 -0.05
N SER A 20 -4.26 11.95 0.25
CA SER A 20 -3.13 11.66 -0.65
C SER A 20 -3.55 11.09 -1.99
N LEU A 21 -4.47 10.12 -1.99
CA LEU A 21 -4.99 9.50 -3.20
C LEU A 21 -5.66 10.53 -4.09
N VAL A 22 -6.52 11.39 -3.53
CA VAL A 22 -7.21 12.45 -4.28
C VAL A 22 -6.22 13.41 -4.91
N VAL A 23 -5.19 13.86 -4.17
CA VAL A 23 -4.18 14.77 -4.75
C VAL A 23 -3.39 14.08 -5.85
N GLY A 24 -2.93 12.84 -5.62
CA GLY A 24 -2.17 12.09 -6.63
C GLY A 24 -2.97 11.79 -7.90
N LEU A 25 -4.28 11.53 -7.79
CA LEU A 25 -5.16 11.33 -8.94
C LEU A 25 -5.43 12.62 -9.72
N ARG A 26 -5.42 13.80 -9.07
CA ARG A 26 -5.55 15.08 -9.78
C ARG A 26 -4.32 15.41 -10.63
N GLU A 27 -3.17 14.87 -10.29
CA GLU A 27 -1.89 15.11 -10.97
C GLU A 27 -1.70 14.22 -12.21
N GLY A 28 -2.54 13.22 -12.45
CA GLY A 28 -2.37 12.29 -13.56
C GLY A 28 -3.68 11.76 -14.14
N SER A 29 -3.76 11.67 -15.46
CA SER A 29 -4.93 11.14 -16.18
C SER A 29 -4.66 9.84 -16.95
N ASP A 30 -3.44 9.29 -16.84
CA ASP A 30 -3.04 8.07 -17.56
C ASP A 30 -3.44 6.79 -16.81
N SER A 31 -3.26 5.64 -17.47
CA SER A 31 -3.54 4.32 -16.91
C SER A 31 -2.68 3.93 -15.69
N LYS A 32 -1.62 4.70 -15.39
CA LYS A 32 -0.73 4.53 -14.24
C LYS A 32 -1.03 5.52 -13.12
N ALA A 33 -1.97 6.45 -13.31
CA ALA A 33 -2.27 7.52 -12.36
C ALA A 33 -2.65 6.97 -10.99
N LEU A 34 -3.53 5.96 -10.93
CA LEU A 34 -3.92 5.31 -9.68
C LEU A 34 -2.73 4.66 -8.96
N ARG A 35 -1.81 4.06 -9.70
CA ARG A 35 -0.60 3.46 -9.12
C ARG A 35 0.28 4.52 -8.47
N ARG A 36 0.61 5.59 -9.21
CA ARG A 36 1.43 6.70 -8.69
C ARG A 36 0.74 7.40 -7.51
N ALA A 37 -0.57 7.59 -7.58
CA ALA A 37 -1.36 8.14 -6.48
C ALA A 37 -1.30 7.24 -5.24
N SER A 38 -1.37 5.91 -5.42
CA SER A 38 -1.27 4.95 -4.33
C SER A 38 0.15 4.91 -3.72
N GLU A 39 1.20 4.96 -4.54
CA GLU A 39 2.58 5.10 -4.05
C GLU A 39 2.76 6.39 -3.23
N ARG A 40 2.20 7.50 -3.71
CA ARG A 40 2.21 8.76 -2.96
C ARG A 40 1.51 8.61 -1.63
N ALA A 41 0.32 8.00 -1.60
CA ALA A 41 -0.41 7.72 -0.37
C ALA A 41 0.41 6.86 0.60
N GLY A 42 1.15 5.88 0.09
CA GLY A 42 2.08 5.09 0.89
C GLY A 42 3.18 5.95 1.52
N ARG A 43 3.85 6.80 0.73
CA ARG A 43 4.91 7.70 1.22
C ARG A 43 4.40 8.69 2.25
N ASP A 44 3.21 9.24 2.02
CA ASP A 44 2.59 10.18 2.95
C ASP A 44 2.17 9.50 4.26
N LEU A 45 1.65 8.27 4.22
CA LEU A 45 1.35 7.49 5.42
C LEU A 45 2.61 7.16 6.21
N ALA A 46 3.71 6.79 5.52
CA ALA A 46 5.00 6.57 6.17
C ALA A 46 5.48 7.86 6.87
N SER A 47 5.43 8.99 6.16
CA SER A 47 5.73 10.29 6.76
C SER A 47 4.82 10.57 7.96
N TYR A 48 3.52 10.26 7.88
CA TYR A 48 2.58 10.50 8.98
C TYR A 48 2.91 9.66 10.21
N MET A 49 3.21 8.37 10.04
CA MET A 49 3.66 7.49 11.12
C MET A 49 4.91 8.00 11.81
N ASN A 50 5.89 8.47 11.03
CA ASN A 50 7.14 8.99 11.58
C ASN A 50 6.89 10.26 12.40
N HIS A 51 5.93 11.11 12.00
CA HIS A 51 5.53 12.28 12.78
C HIS A 51 4.76 11.93 14.07
N LEU A 52 4.18 10.73 14.14
CA LEU A 52 3.57 10.17 15.34
C LEU A 52 4.58 9.42 16.22
N GLY A 53 5.85 9.32 15.81
CA GLY A 53 6.90 8.61 16.55
C GLY A 53 6.79 7.09 16.44
N MET A 54 6.14 6.58 15.38
CA MET A 54 6.03 5.15 15.10
C MET A 54 7.17 4.74 14.16
N GLU A 55 8.06 3.88 14.64
CA GLU A 55 9.18 3.34 13.86
C GLU A 55 8.97 1.84 13.62
N THR A 56 9.50 1.35 12.50
CA THR A 56 9.39 -0.05 12.07
C THR A 56 10.77 -0.52 11.59
N ALA A 57 11.23 -1.68 12.08
CA ALA A 57 12.59 -2.14 11.85
C ALA A 57 12.76 -2.92 10.54
N ASP A 58 11.71 -3.61 10.08
CA ASP A 58 11.74 -4.43 8.88
C ASP A 58 10.44 -4.38 8.08
N VAL A 59 10.43 -5.07 6.93
CA VAL A 59 9.30 -5.09 5.99
C VAL A 59 8.05 -5.72 6.60
N GLU A 60 8.19 -6.79 7.39
CA GLU A 60 7.05 -7.50 7.96
C GLU A 60 6.38 -6.63 9.03
N ASP A 61 7.17 -6.07 9.94
CA ASP A 61 6.71 -5.14 10.97
C ASP A 61 6.04 -3.91 10.35
N ALA A 62 6.63 -3.34 9.30
CA ALA A 62 6.10 -2.17 8.63
C ALA A 62 4.72 -2.44 8.02
N LEU A 63 4.57 -3.53 7.27
CA LEU A 63 3.30 -3.88 6.66
C LEU A 63 2.27 -4.34 7.69
N ALA A 64 2.69 -5.01 8.76
CA ALA A 64 1.81 -5.37 9.87
C ALA A 64 1.26 -4.12 10.56
N LEU A 65 2.12 -3.14 10.87
CA LEU A 65 1.70 -1.90 11.52
C LEU A 65 0.78 -1.08 10.61
N LEU A 66 1.09 -0.99 9.31
CA LEU A 66 0.20 -0.36 8.33
C LEU A 66 -1.16 -1.07 8.30
N ASN A 67 -1.20 -2.40 8.34
CA ASN A 67 -2.45 -3.14 8.36
C ASN A 67 -3.25 -2.92 9.65
N VAL A 68 -2.59 -2.83 10.81
CA VAL A 68 -3.26 -2.49 12.09
C VAL A 68 -3.87 -1.10 12.02
N ALA A 69 -3.14 -0.13 11.45
CA ALA A 69 -3.61 1.25 11.32
C ALA A 69 -4.77 1.43 10.32
N MET A 70 -4.79 0.62 9.26
CA MET A 70 -5.68 0.79 8.11
C MET A 70 -6.67 -0.36 7.88
N GLY A 71 -6.65 -1.41 8.69
CA GLY A 71 -7.54 -2.58 8.58
C GLY A 71 -7.63 -3.16 7.17
N LEU A 72 -6.52 -3.29 6.43
CA LEU A 72 -6.52 -3.59 4.99
C LEU A 72 -7.03 -5.01 4.67
N ALA A 73 -6.62 -6.00 5.47
CA ALA A 73 -7.13 -7.37 5.43
C ALA A 73 -6.90 -8.08 6.78
N ASP A 74 -7.56 -9.22 6.99
CA ASP A 74 -7.39 -9.99 8.24
C ASP A 74 -6.07 -10.76 8.26
N ARG A 75 -5.53 -11.10 7.08
CA ARG A 75 -4.33 -11.92 6.94
C ARG A 75 -3.42 -11.39 5.84
N PHE A 76 -2.15 -11.24 6.20
CA PHE A 76 -1.04 -10.96 5.30
C PHE A 76 0.05 -12.00 5.51
N ARG A 77 0.83 -12.26 4.46
CA ARG A 77 2.10 -12.96 4.57
C ARG A 77 3.13 -12.20 3.76
N VAL A 78 4.32 -12.05 4.32
CA VAL A 78 5.46 -11.44 3.66
C VAL A 78 6.51 -12.52 3.47
N SER A 79 7.12 -12.58 2.29
CA SER A 79 8.24 -13.47 2.00
C SER A 79 9.25 -12.71 1.17
N ALA A 80 10.51 -12.78 1.57
CA ALA A 80 11.64 -12.19 0.85
C ALA A 80 12.60 -13.30 0.47
N GLU A 81 12.60 -13.69 -0.81
CA GLU A 81 13.43 -14.79 -1.33
C GLU A 81 13.98 -14.43 -2.70
N GLY A 82 15.26 -14.73 -2.94
CA GLY A 82 15.88 -14.61 -4.27
C GLY A 82 15.87 -13.20 -4.88
N GLY A 83 15.99 -12.15 -4.07
CA GLY A 83 15.93 -10.76 -4.54
C GLY A 83 14.52 -10.28 -4.89
N ALA A 84 13.50 -11.02 -4.47
CA ALA A 84 12.11 -10.63 -4.64
C ALA A 84 11.41 -10.52 -3.28
N LEU A 85 10.57 -9.50 -3.14
CA LEU A 85 9.62 -9.34 -2.04
C LEU A 85 8.23 -9.72 -2.53
N MET A 86 7.61 -10.67 -1.85
CA MET A 86 6.23 -11.11 -2.09
C MET A 86 5.36 -10.72 -0.89
N VAL A 87 4.33 -9.93 -1.16
CA VAL A 87 3.29 -9.62 -0.18
C VAL A 87 2.00 -10.32 -0.62
N MET A 88 1.60 -11.33 0.16
CA MET A 88 0.40 -12.11 -0.08
C MET A 88 -0.75 -11.56 0.76
N VAL A 89 -1.79 -11.08 0.10
CA VAL A 89 -3.00 -10.52 0.72
C VAL A 89 -4.12 -11.55 0.63
N HIS A 90 -4.72 -11.91 1.75
CA HIS A 90 -5.83 -12.85 1.76
C HIS A 90 -7.06 -12.25 1.07
N LYS A 91 -7.46 -12.81 -0.09
CA LYS A 91 -8.48 -12.21 -0.95
C LYS A 91 -9.83 -12.06 -0.25
N PRO A 92 -10.43 -13.10 0.35
CA PRO A 92 -11.77 -12.99 0.95
C PRO A 92 -11.92 -11.87 1.99
N THR A 93 -10.82 -11.45 2.62
CA THR A 93 -10.82 -10.43 3.67
C THR A 93 -10.22 -9.11 3.20
N CYS A 94 -9.81 -8.99 1.93
CA CYS A 94 -9.19 -7.79 1.41
C CYS A 94 -10.23 -6.68 1.22
N ARG A 95 -10.07 -5.58 1.96
CA ARG A 95 -11.04 -4.46 1.99
C ARG A 95 -10.76 -3.38 0.93
N MET A 96 -9.71 -3.57 0.14
CA MET A 96 -9.20 -2.58 -0.81
C MET A 96 -9.18 -3.08 -2.26
N CYS A 97 -9.63 -4.31 -2.52
CA CYS A 97 -9.55 -4.90 -3.86
C CYS A 97 -10.75 -4.46 -4.73
N PRO A 98 -10.54 -3.66 -5.78
CA PRO A 98 -11.64 -3.24 -6.65
C PRO A 98 -12.28 -4.43 -7.38
N GLY A 99 -11.51 -5.48 -7.68
CA GLY A 99 -12.03 -6.67 -8.35
C GLY A 99 -12.99 -7.48 -7.47
N LEU A 100 -12.72 -7.58 -6.17
CA LEU A 100 -13.64 -8.25 -5.25
C LEU A 100 -14.88 -7.39 -4.98
N ILE A 101 -14.70 -6.09 -4.78
CA ILE A 101 -15.79 -5.15 -4.49
C ILE A 101 -16.75 -5.04 -5.68
N HIS A 102 -16.25 -5.07 -6.91
CA HIS A 102 -17.06 -4.99 -8.12
C HIS A 102 -17.41 -6.36 -8.73
N GLY A 103 -17.17 -7.46 -8.01
CA GLY A 103 -17.66 -8.79 -8.40
C GLY A 103 -16.87 -9.53 -9.49
N SER A 104 -15.68 -9.06 -9.89
CA SER A 104 -14.81 -9.81 -10.82
C SER A 104 -14.13 -11.01 -10.19
N GLY A 105 -14.03 -11.06 -8.84
CA GLY A 105 -13.40 -12.16 -8.11
C GLY A 105 -11.88 -12.26 -8.29
N GLN A 106 -11.29 -11.38 -9.09
CA GLN A 106 -9.92 -11.49 -9.58
C GLN A 106 -9.10 -10.23 -9.25
N PRO A 107 -7.79 -10.36 -8.98
CA PRO A 107 -6.91 -9.21 -8.84
C PRO A 107 -6.90 -8.37 -10.13
N THR A 108 -6.68 -7.07 -9.99
CA THR A 108 -6.66 -6.15 -11.13
C THR A 108 -5.46 -5.21 -11.06
N ARG A 109 -5.01 -4.69 -12.20
CA ARG A 109 -4.06 -3.56 -12.27
C ARG A 109 -4.44 -2.33 -11.44
N MET A 110 -5.72 -2.19 -11.08
CA MET A 110 -6.24 -1.09 -10.28
C MET A 110 -6.10 -1.33 -8.76
N CYS A 111 -5.48 -2.44 -8.32
CA CYS A 111 -5.26 -2.70 -6.91
C CYS A 111 -4.43 -1.57 -6.26
N PRO A 112 -5.00 -0.80 -5.31
CA PRO A 112 -4.29 0.31 -4.69
C PRO A 112 -3.17 -0.17 -3.76
N LEU A 113 -3.30 -1.38 -3.18
CA LEU A 113 -2.30 -1.94 -2.27
C LEU A 113 -0.93 -2.11 -2.94
N TYR A 114 -0.90 -2.37 -4.25
CA TYR A 114 0.36 -2.59 -4.97
C TYR A 114 1.22 -1.31 -5.03
N GLY A 115 0.58 -0.15 -5.20
CA GLY A 115 1.27 1.13 -5.07
C GLY A 115 1.52 1.53 -3.63
N LEU A 116 0.51 1.35 -2.77
CA LEU A 116 0.53 1.74 -1.37
C LEU A 116 1.69 1.11 -0.61
N PHE A 117 1.88 -0.21 -0.71
CA PHE A 117 2.94 -0.91 0.02
C PHE A 117 4.32 -0.50 -0.46
N ARG A 118 4.54 -0.38 -1.77
CA ARG A 118 5.79 0.14 -2.30
C ARG A 118 6.13 1.51 -1.74
N GLY A 119 5.20 2.46 -1.88
CA GLY A 119 5.43 3.83 -1.41
C GLY A 119 5.61 3.91 0.10
N PHE A 120 4.92 3.07 0.86
CA PHE A 120 5.05 3.02 2.30
C PHE A 120 6.42 2.49 2.74
N LEU A 121 6.86 1.36 2.19
CA LEU A 121 8.16 0.76 2.51
C LEU A 121 9.34 1.64 2.07
N GLU A 122 9.25 2.25 0.89
CA GLU A 122 10.23 3.24 0.43
C GLU A 122 10.22 4.50 1.32
N GLY A 123 9.03 4.96 1.71
CA GLY A 123 8.86 6.13 2.58
C GLY A 123 9.38 5.91 4.01
N GLN A 124 9.36 4.67 4.48
CA GLN A 124 9.98 4.26 5.74
C GLN A 124 11.50 4.06 5.63
N GLY A 125 12.07 4.11 4.42
CA GLY A 125 13.49 3.84 4.19
C GLY A 125 13.90 2.38 4.40
N ILE A 126 12.93 1.45 4.38
CA ILE A 126 13.16 0.02 4.67
C ILE A 126 13.64 -0.73 3.42
N ALA A 127 13.07 -0.41 2.26
CA ALA A 127 13.40 -1.09 1.01
C ALA A 127 13.24 -0.15 -0.19
N ALA A 128 14.12 -0.28 -1.19
CA ALA A 128 13.93 0.28 -2.52
C ALA A 128 13.34 -0.81 -3.41
N LEU A 129 12.16 -0.59 -3.98
CA LEU A 129 11.40 -1.66 -4.64
C LEU A 129 11.12 -1.32 -6.10
N GLU A 130 11.28 -2.30 -6.97
CA GLU A 130 10.78 -2.26 -8.35
C GLU A 130 9.58 -3.20 -8.52
N TYR A 131 8.67 -2.88 -9.44
CA TYR A 131 7.54 -3.77 -9.71
C TYR A 131 7.98 -5.01 -10.50
N ASP A 132 7.64 -6.20 -9.99
CA ASP A 132 7.75 -7.45 -10.75
C ASP A 132 6.46 -7.70 -11.56
N GLY A 133 6.15 -6.74 -12.46
CA GLY A 133 5.00 -6.81 -13.35
C GLY A 133 3.92 -5.75 -13.11
N PHE A 134 3.00 -5.66 -14.07
CA PHE A 134 1.94 -4.64 -14.09
C PHE A 134 0.75 -4.98 -13.21
N GLU A 135 0.52 -6.22 -12.81
CA GLU A 135 -0.70 -6.58 -12.07
C GLU A 135 -0.35 -7.51 -10.90
N PRO A 136 -1.09 -7.43 -9.78
CA PRO A 136 -1.06 -8.50 -8.79
C PRO A 136 -1.42 -9.85 -9.42
N THR A 137 -0.82 -10.93 -8.96
CA THR A 137 -1.11 -12.27 -9.47
C THR A 137 -2.15 -12.99 -8.60
N ASP A 138 -2.98 -13.81 -9.24
CA ASP A 138 -3.88 -14.73 -8.56
C ASP A 138 -3.08 -15.93 -8.03
N GLY A 139 -3.10 -16.14 -6.71
CA GLY A 139 -2.56 -17.31 -6.02
C GLY A 139 -3.63 -18.13 -5.27
N GLY A 140 -4.82 -18.29 -5.85
CA GLY A 140 -5.95 -19.00 -5.25
C GLY A 140 -6.67 -18.17 -4.17
N GLU A 141 -6.50 -18.51 -2.90
CA GLU A 141 -7.05 -17.70 -1.79
C GLU A 141 -6.25 -16.40 -1.55
N TRP A 142 -5.09 -16.26 -2.18
CA TRP A 142 -4.15 -15.17 -1.98
C TRP A 142 -3.98 -14.33 -3.24
N CYS A 143 -3.94 -13.02 -3.08
CA CYS A 143 -3.48 -12.08 -4.09
C CYS A 143 -2.00 -11.79 -3.81
N VAL A 144 -1.13 -11.99 -4.80
CA VAL A 144 0.31 -11.83 -4.60
C VAL A 144 0.79 -10.54 -5.27
N LEU A 145 1.37 -9.66 -4.47
CA LEU A 145 2.04 -8.44 -4.89
C LEU A 145 3.53 -8.71 -4.90
N ARG A 146 4.17 -8.64 -6.07
CA ARG A 146 5.58 -9.00 -6.24
C ARG A 146 6.42 -7.77 -6.55
N TYR A 147 7.53 -7.64 -5.85
CA TYR A 147 8.51 -6.58 -6.07
C TYR A 147 9.89 -7.19 -6.21
N LYS A 148 10.77 -6.52 -6.94
CA LYS A 148 12.21 -6.77 -6.91
C LYS A 148 12.84 -5.86 -5.86
N VAL A 149 13.81 -6.40 -5.12
CA VAL A 149 14.54 -5.72 -4.04
C VAL A 149 15.98 -5.47 -4.48
#